data_AF-A0A1W9UYL1-F1
#
_entry.id   AF-A0A1W9UYL1-F1
#
_cell.length_a   1.000
_cell.length_b   1.000
_cell.length_c   1.000
_cell.angle_alpha   90.00
_cell.angle_beta   90.00
_cell.angle_gamma   90.00
#
_symmetry.space_group_name_H-M   'P 1'
#
loop_
_entity.id
_entity.type
_entity.pdbx_description
1 polymer ?
#
loop_
_entity_poly.entity_id
_entity_poly.type
_entity_poly.pdbx_seq_one_letter_code
_entity_poly.pdbx_strand_id
1 'polypeptide(L)'
;TDPQEGAALARAILSDLLERGATAFVATHYPELKTFAHATPGVVNASLEFDIQTLRPTYKLTIGLPGRSNALAIAQRLGLPSSVLVAARSEINPDDLRADDLLDDIYRQKRFVRKERSKAQRARIEAHRLRRELTEKLENIEDERLKILDQARDEAEKRLEAMQAEIQEMKRGLRKASQPLEVVEEVEEQIKVIEKKIQQPIKREKTGIRDQELGISGTPKLGEKVHIRTLNAAGIVIALSEDDAEVQVGGLRVRAKLGDLQRKKQTVDDRPLSVKPSTIHRPPSNLPRMELDMRGQRADDALDMLERYLDQAYIGGMPFVRIIHGKGTGRLREVVREALRANPQVKSFEEGKAQEGGAGVTVVKF
;
A
#
# COMPACT_ATOMS: atom_id res chain seq x y z
N THR A 1 36.58 48.18 -3.82
CA THR A 1 37.81 47.40 -3.56
C THR A 1 37.68 46.07 -4.28
N ASP A 2 38.81 45.42 -4.56
CA ASP A 2 38.82 44.16 -5.29
C ASP A 2 38.05 43.06 -4.51
N PRO A 3 37.06 42.39 -5.12
CA PRO A 3 36.30 41.32 -4.47
C PRO A 3 37.15 40.17 -3.97
N GLN A 4 38.25 39.82 -4.65
CA GLN A 4 39.13 38.73 -4.27
C GLN A 4 39.92 39.07 -3.01
N GLU A 5 40.48 40.29 -2.95
CA GLU A 5 41.17 40.78 -1.75
C GLU A 5 40.20 40.87 -0.57
N GLY A 6 38.97 41.33 -0.80
CA GLY A 6 37.92 41.40 0.20
C GLY A 6 37.52 40.03 0.76
N ALA A 7 37.36 39.03 -0.11
CA ALA A 7 37.05 37.66 0.30
C ALA A 7 38.22 37.02 1.08
N ALA A 8 39.47 37.27 0.67
CA ALA A 8 40.65 36.77 1.37
C ALA A 8 40.75 37.36 2.79
N LEU A 9 40.57 38.68 2.93
CA LEU A 9 40.59 39.35 4.22
C LEU A 9 39.46 38.86 5.13
N ALA A 10 38.24 38.71 4.59
CA ALA A 10 37.10 38.22 5.34
C ALA A 10 37.33 36.78 5.87
N ARG A 11 37.95 35.90 5.09
CA ARG A 11 38.35 34.56 5.56
C ARG A 11 39.36 34.64 6.69
N ALA A 12 40.39 35.49 6.58
CA ALA A 12 41.39 35.66 7.62
C ALA A 12 40.78 36.14 8.94
N ILE A 13 39.86 37.11 8.87
CA ILE A 13 39.13 37.61 10.05
C ILE A 13 38.25 36.51 10.67
N LEU A 14 37.54 35.73 9.85
CA LEU A 14 36.71 34.63 10.35
C LEU A 14 37.55 33.55 11.05
N SER A 15 38.73 33.24 10.52
CA SER A 15 39.66 32.30 11.17
C SER A 15 40.16 32.82 12.52
N ASP A 16 40.57 34.09 12.61
CA ASP A 16 41.00 34.69 13.89
C ASP A 16 39.86 34.70 14.93
N LEU A 17 38.62 35.01 14.52
CA LEU A 17 37.45 34.93 15.40
C LEU A 17 37.19 33.50 15.89
N LEU A 18 37.35 32.52 15.01
CA LEU A 18 37.18 31.11 15.34
C LEU A 18 38.24 30.62 16.34
N GLU A 19 39.51 30.99 16.13
CA GLU A 19 40.63 30.65 17.02
C GLU A 19 40.44 31.24 18.42
N ARG A 20 39.82 32.44 18.52
CA ARG A 20 39.47 33.07 19.79
C ARG A 20 38.22 32.49 20.47
N GLY A 21 37.52 31.55 19.82
CA GLY A 21 36.28 30.96 20.32
C GLY A 21 35.09 31.92 20.32
N ALA A 22 35.12 32.98 19.51
CA ALA A 22 34.02 33.95 19.44
C ALA A 22 32.83 33.39 18.64
N THR A 23 31.60 33.61 19.15
CA THR A 23 30.38 33.29 18.40
C THR A 23 30.00 34.47 17.51
N ALA A 24 30.03 34.29 16.19
CA ALA A 24 29.73 35.33 15.22
C ALA A 24 28.63 34.91 14.22
N PHE A 25 27.79 35.88 13.85
CA PHE A 25 26.87 35.75 12.72
C PHE A 25 27.35 36.66 11.60
N VAL A 26 27.69 36.08 10.46
CA VAL A 26 28.25 36.82 9.33
C VAL A 26 27.38 36.63 8.10
N ALA A 27 26.83 37.75 7.60
CA ALA A 27 26.13 37.80 6.32
C ALA A 27 27.11 38.20 5.24
N THR A 28 27.14 37.46 4.12
CA THR A 28 28.05 37.70 3.01
C THR A 28 27.43 37.35 1.67
N HIS A 29 27.91 38.00 0.62
CA HIS A 29 27.61 37.66 -0.77
C HIS A 29 28.80 36.97 -1.46
N TYR A 30 29.94 36.82 -0.79
CA TYR A 30 31.15 36.19 -1.34
C TYR A 30 31.01 34.66 -1.41
N PRO A 31 31.08 34.06 -2.61
CA PRO A 31 31.00 32.60 -2.77
C PRO A 31 32.12 31.85 -2.02
N GLU A 32 33.31 32.42 -1.93
CA GLU A 32 34.49 31.82 -1.31
C GLU A 32 34.26 31.55 0.19
N LEU A 33 33.46 32.38 0.85
CA LEU A 33 33.08 32.20 2.25
C LEU A 33 32.08 31.04 2.43
N LYS A 34 31.24 30.77 1.43
CA LYS A 34 30.35 29.59 1.44
C LYS A 34 31.18 28.31 1.43
N THR A 35 32.22 28.25 0.59
CA THR A 35 33.15 27.12 0.51
C THR A 35 33.96 26.97 1.79
N PHE A 36 34.47 28.08 2.33
CA PHE A 36 35.17 28.10 3.63
C PHE A 36 34.32 27.49 4.75
N ALA A 37 33.05 27.92 4.87
CA ALA A 37 32.14 27.41 5.89
C ALA A 37 31.80 25.91 5.75
N HIS A 38 32.02 25.31 4.58
CA HIS A 38 31.85 23.87 4.39
C HIS A 38 33.13 23.08 4.73
N ALA A 39 34.31 23.67 4.50
CA ALA A 39 35.60 23.01 4.70
C ALA A 39 36.13 23.16 6.14
N THR A 40 35.71 24.20 6.86
CA THR A 40 36.27 24.56 8.17
C THR A 40 35.38 24.05 9.32
N PRO A 41 35.89 23.15 10.19
CA PRO A 41 35.18 22.75 11.41
C PRO A 41 34.86 23.95 12.31
N GLY A 42 33.71 23.93 12.96
CA GLY A 42 33.26 25.04 13.83
C GLY A 42 32.60 26.20 13.09
N VAL A 43 32.58 26.17 11.75
CA VAL A 43 31.83 27.11 10.91
C VAL A 43 30.68 26.36 10.25
N VAL A 44 29.51 27.00 10.14
CA VAL A 44 28.33 26.39 9.52
C VAL A 44 27.65 27.39 8.59
N ASN A 45 27.39 26.96 7.36
CA ASN A 45 26.59 27.73 6.41
C ASN A 45 25.15 27.89 6.89
N ALA A 46 24.57 29.07 6.68
CA ALA A 46 23.15 29.29 6.85
C ALA A 46 22.60 30.21 5.76
N SER A 47 21.31 30.08 5.47
CA SER A 47 20.65 30.87 4.43
C SER A 47 19.21 31.17 4.76
N LEU A 48 18.72 32.30 4.27
CA LEU A 48 17.31 32.67 4.39
C LEU A 48 16.58 32.29 3.10
N GLU A 49 15.44 31.62 3.24
CA GLU A 49 14.61 31.23 2.10
C GLU A 49 13.92 32.46 1.50
N PHE A 50 14.09 32.62 0.18
CA PHE A 50 13.51 33.69 -0.63
C PHE A 50 12.60 33.12 -1.70
N ASP A 51 11.42 33.71 -1.87
CA ASP A 51 10.47 33.27 -2.87
C ASP A 51 10.65 34.06 -4.18
N ILE A 52 11.22 33.38 -5.18
CA ILE A 52 11.44 33.93 -6.52
C ILE A 52 10.11 34.22 -7.23
N GLN A 53 9.02 33.52 -6.89
CA GLN A 53 7.69 33.72 -7.47
C GLN A 53 6.92 34.91 -6.89
N THR A 54 7.32 35.46 -5.76
CA THR A 54 6.70 36.68 -5.21
C THR A 54 7.70 37.82 -5.03
N LEU A 55 9.00 37.55 -5.19
CA LEU A 55 10.12 38.41 -4.81
C LEU A 55 10.07 38.83 -3.33
N ARG A 56 9.55 37.96 -2.47
CA ARG A 56 9.43 38.23 -1.04
C ARG A 56 10.33 37.30 -0.21
N PRO A 57 10.98 37.81 0.84
CA PRO A 57 11.63 36.96 1.82
C PRO A 57 10.57 36.15 2.56
N THR A 58 10.84 34.87 2.80
CA THR A 58 9.99 34.03 3.66
C THR A 58 10.43 34.06 5.12
N TYR A 59 11.58 34.71 5.40
CA TYR A 59 12.25 34.79 6.70
C TYR A 59 12.51 33.43 7.37
N LYS A 60 12.58 32.35 6.59
CA LYS A 60 12.90 31.01 7.10
C LYS A 60 14.40 30.76 7.00
N LEU A 61 15.05 30.65 8.16
CA LEU A 61 16.46 30.28 8.25
C LEU A 61 16.64 28.78 8.00
N THR A 62 17.60 28.45 7.13
CA THR A 62 18.06 27.10 6.85
C THR A 62 19.52 27.00 7.24
N ILE A 63 19.80 26.24 8.31
CA ILE A 63 21.16 25.93 8.76
C ILE A 63 21.70 24.72 8.00
N GLY A 64 23.00 24.74 7.73
CA GLY A 64 23.77 23.69 7.06
C GLY A 64 23.80 23.79 5.53
N LEU A 65 23.05 24.71 4.92
CA LEU A 65 23.04 24.89 3.46
C LEU A 65 23.30 26.36 3.09
N PRO A 66 24.23 26.61 2.16
CA PRO A 66 24.47 27.96 1.66
C PRO A 66 23.26 28.48 0.86
N GLY A 67 23.16 29.81 0.79
CA GLY A 67 22.11 30.48 0.03
C GLY A 67 22.35 30.40 -1.47
N ARG A 68 21.26 30.32 -2.23
CA ARG A 68 21.25 30.34 -3.70
C ARG A 68 21.55 31.74 -4.25
N SER A 69 22.25 31.80 -5.37
CA SER A 69 22.47 33.04 -6.12
C SER A 69 21.25 33.38 -6.98
N ASN A 70 20.37 34.27 -6.51
CA ASN A 70 19.12 34.58 -7.20
C ASN A 70 19.20 35.77 -8.19
N ALA A 71 20.39 36.36 -8.39
CA ALA A 71 20.53 37.66 -9.07
C ALA A 71 19.94 37.67 -10.48
N LEU A 72 20.27 36.66 -11.31
CA LEU A 72 19.75 36.55 -12.69
C LEU A 72 18.23 36.29 -12.72
N ALA A 73 17.72 35.46 -11.80
CA ALA A 73 16.29 35.17 -11.70
C ALA A 73 15.48 36.41 -11.26
N ILE A 74 16.04 37.23 -10.37
CA ILE A 74 15.45 38.51 -9.95
C ILE A 74 15.48 39.50 -11.11
N ALA A 75 16.64 39.64 -11.78
CA ALA A 75 16.81 40.49 -12.95
C ALA A 75 15.79 40.19 -14.06
N GLN A 76 15.61 38.90 -14.39
CA GLN A 76 14.59 38.47 -15.36
C GLN A 76 13.20 38.94 -14.98
N ARG A 77 12.85 38.81 -13.71
CA ARG A 77 11.53 39.20 -13.22
C ARG A 77 11.32 40.71 -13.16
N LEU A 78 12.39 41.47 -12.97
CA LEU A 78 12.38 42.94 -13.06
C LEU A 78 12.32 43.45 -14.50
N GLY A 79 12.32 42.55 -15.50
CA GLY A 79 12.10 42.89 -16.90
C GLY A 79 13.38 43.05 -17.73
N LEU A 80 14.53 42.58 -17.25
CA LEU A 80 15.75 42.58 -18.07
C LEU A 80 15.58 41.69 -19.32
N PRO A 81 16.01 42.15 -20.51
CA PRO A 81 15.88 41.38 -21.74
C PRO A 81 16.58 40.02 -21.66
N SER A 82 15.98 39.00 -22.26
CA SER A 82 16.53 37.64 -22.28
C SER A 82 17.92 37.57 -22.93
N SER A 83 18.18 38.39 -23.94
CA SER A 83 19.50 38.47 -24.59
C SER A 83 20.61 38.87 -23.61
N VAL A 84 20.35 39.84 -22.73
CA VAL A 84 21.30 40.29 -21.69
C VAL A 84 21.49 39.21 -20.64
N LEU A 85 20.42 38.52 -20.24
CA LEU A 85 20.51 37.43 -19.26
C LEU A 85 21.29 36.23 -19.78
N VAL A 86 21.13 35.89 -21.06
CA VAL A 86 21.88 34.82 -21.72
C VAL A 86 23.36 35.17 -21.78
N ALA A 87 23.70 36.40 -22.19
CA ALA A 87 25.07 36.87 -22.20
C ALA A 87 25.67 36.89 -20.77
N ALA A 88 24.94 37.39 -19.77
CA ALA A 88 25.41 37.39 -18.40
C ALA A 88 25.63 35.98 -17.85
N ARG A 89 24.81 34.99 -18.26
CA ARG A 89 24.97 33.60 -17.86
C ARG A 89 26.18 32.93 -18.49
N SER A 90 26.58 33.32 -19.71
CA SER A 90 27.79 32.78 -20.36
C SER A 90 29.09 33.31 -19.76
N GLU A 91 29.06 34.45 -19.07
CA GLU A 91 30.22 35.00 -18.35
C GLU A 91 30.48 34.32 -16.99
N ILE A 92 29.52 33.53 -16.48
CA ILE A 92 29.67 32.83 -15.20
C ILE A 92 30.45 31.53 -15.42
N ASN A 93 31.37 31.22 -14.50
CA ASN A 93 32.11 29.98 -14.51
C ASN A 93 31.14 28.77 -14.55
N PRO A 94 31.29 27.83 -15.51
CA PRO A 94 30.44 26.65 -15.63
C PRO A 94 30.35 25.81 -14.35
N ASP A 95 31.42 25.76 -13.55
CA ASP A 95 31.43 24.98 -12.30
C ASP A 95 30.57 25.64 -11.21
N ASP A 96 30.54 26.97 -11.15
CA ASP A 96 29.68 27.71 -10.23
C ASP A 96 28.20 27.52 -10.58
N LEU A 97 27.87 27.51 -11.88
CA LEU A 97 26.51 27.21 -12.36
C LEU A 97 26.07 25.79 -11.97
N ARG A 98 26.95 24.79 -12.13
CA ARG A 98 26.67 23.40 -11.73
C ARG A 98 26.48 23.27 -10.22
N ALA A 99 27.28 23.97 -9.42
CA ALA A 99 27.15 23.98 -7.97
C ALA A 99 25.81 24.59 -7.55
N ASP A 100 25.40 25.71 -8.15
CA ASP A 100 24.11 26.33 -7.90
C ASP A 100 22.94 25.42 -8.33
N ASP A 101 23.04 24.73 -9.48
CA ASP A 101 22.02 23.76 -9.94
C ASP A 101 21.86 22.57 -8.96
N LEU A 102 22.97 22.02 -8.45
CA LEU A 102 22.94 20.95 -7.44
C LEU A 102 22.34 21.43 -6.11
N LEU A 103 22.70 22.64 -5.66
CA LEU A 103 22.05 23.26 -4.51
C LEU A 103 20.55 23.41 -4.75
N ASP A 104 20.16 23.77 -5.98
CA ASP A 104 18.78 23.92 -6.37
C ASP A 104 17.99 22.63 -6.18
N ASP A 105 18.55 21.51 -6.61
CA ASP A 105 17.97 20.19 -6.42
C ASP A 105 17.90 19.78 -4.95
N ILE A 106 18.94 20.04 -4.16
CA ILE A 106 18.94 19.77 -2.70
C ILE A 106 17.78 20.51 -2.03
N TYR A 107 17.57 21.79 -2.33
CA TYR A 107 16.47 22.57 -1.79
C TYR A 107 15.10 22.07 -2.26
N ARG A 108 14.95 21.67 -3.53
CA ARG A 108 13.70 21.07 -4.05
C ARG A 108 13.38 19.77 -3.31
N GLN A 109 14.37 18.89 -3.16
CA GLN A 109 14.24 17.64 -2.41
C GLN A 109 13.92 17.91 -0.94
N LYS A 110 14.61 18.85 -0.28
CA LYS A 110 14.37 19.21 1.11
C LYS A 110 12.94 19.72 1.33
N ARG A 111 12.43 20.59 0.45
CA ARG A 111 11.03 21.06 0.51
C ARG A 111 10.05 19.92 0.31
N PHE A 112 10.30 19.05 -0.67
CA PHE A 112 9.48 17.88 -0.91
C PHE A 112 9.43 16.96 0.31
N VAL A 113 10.59 16.57 0.86
CA VAL A 113 10.71 15.72 2.05
C VAL A 113 10.01 16.37 3.25
N ARG A 114 10.17 17.67 3.46
CA ARG A 114 9.47 18.39 4.55
C ARG A 114 7.95 18.31 4.39
N LYS A 115 7.44 18.49 3.17
CA LYS A 115 6.00 18.41 2.87
C LYS A 115 5.45 17.00 3.09
N GLU A 116 6.12 16.00 2.54
CA GLU A 116 5.70 14.60 2.66
C GLU A 116 5.80 14.10 4.11
N ARG A 117 6.84 14.49 4.86
CA ARG A 117 6.95 14.20 6.29
C ARG A 117 5.79 14.79 7.08
N SER A 118 5.39 16.03 6.79
CA SER A 118 4.22 16.68 7.43
C SER A 118 2.90 15.95 7.10
N LYS A 119 2.73 15.48 5.87
CA LYS A 119 1.55 14.68 5.50
C LYS A 119 1.53 13.33 6.23
N ALA A 120 2.65 12.61 6.20
CA ALA A 120 2.78 11.32 6.86
C ALA A 120 2.53 11.42 8.37
N GLN A 121 3.03 12.49 9.01
CA GLN A 121 2.78 12.73 10.44
C GLN A 121 1.29 12.95 10.73
N ARG A 122 0.59 13.73 9.90
CA ARG A 122 -0.86 13.94 10.04
C ARG A 122 -1.65 12.64 9.86
N ALA A 123 -1.36 11.89 8.80
CA ALA A 123 -2.01 10.60 8.55
C ALA A 123 -1.77 9.61 9.70
N ARG A 124 -0.56 9.60 10.28
CA ARG A 124 -0.24 8.75 11.43
C ARG A 124 -1.04 9.14 12.68
N ILE A 125 -1.17 10.43 12.97
CA ILE A 125 -1.98 10.90 14.10
C ILE A 125 -3.45 10.51 13.92
N GLU A 126 -3.99 10.70 12.72
CA GLU A 126 -5.37 10.33 12.38
C GLU A 126 -5.61 8.82 12.50
N ALA A 127 -4.69 8.00 11.97
CA ALA A 127 -4.78 6.54 12.08
C ALA A 127 -4.74 6.08 13.54
N HIS A 128 -3.91 6.68 14.38
CA HIS A 128 -3.89 6.38 15.82
C HIS A 128 -5.19 6.80 16.52
N ARG A 129 -5.77 7.95 16.17
CA ARG A 129 -7.07 8.39 16.70
C ARG A 129 -8.17 7.41 16.32
N LEU A 130 -8.30 7.08 15.03
CA LEU A 130 -9.31 6.16 14.54
C LEU A 130 -9.15 4.77 15.16
N ARG A 131 -7.92 4.29 15.34
CA ARG A 131 -7.66 3.01 16.01
C ARG A 131 -8.18 3.02 17.45
N ARG A 132 -7.95 4.08 18.21
CA ARG A 132 -8.47 4.21 19.58
C ARG A 132 -9.99 4.20 19.61
N GLU A 133 -10.62 5.02 18.76
CA GLU A 133 -12.09 5.09 18.67
C GLU A 133 -12.71 3.74 18.29
N LEU A 134 -12.06 2.99 17.39
CA LEU A 134 -12.53 1.66 17.01
C LEU A 134 -12.33 0.63 18.12
N THR A 135 -11.21 0.67 18.85
CA THR A 135 -10.98 -0.20 20.00
C THR A 135 -12.03 0.03 21.09
N GLU A 136 -12.28 1.29 21.47
CA GLU A 136 -13.32 1.63 22.46
C GLU A 136 -14.72 1.17 22.00
N LYS A 137 -15.04 1.31 20.71
CA LYS A 137 -16.30 0.80 20.18
C LYS A 137 -16.39 -0.72 20.23
N LEU A 138 -15.31 -1.43 19.95
CA LEU A 138 -15.28 -2.89 20.03
C LEU A 138 -15.45 -3.37 21.46
N GLU A 139 -14.78 -2.74 22.42
CA GLU A 139 -14.94 -3.03 23.86
C GLU A 139 -16.40 -2.81 24.29
N ASN A 140 -17.01 -1.69 23.91
CA ASN A 140 -18.42 -1.43 24.22
C ASN A 140 -19.37 -2.48 23.61
N ILE A 141 -19.12 -2.92 22.37
CA ILE A 141 -19.92 -3.96 21.72
C ILE A 141 -19.74 -5.31 22.43
N GLU A 142 -18.53 -5.64 22.87
CA GLU A 142 -18.27 -6.86 23.64
C GLU A 142 -18.98 -6.83 25.00
N ASP A 143 -18.93 -5.69 25.69
CA ASP A 143 -19.64 -5.49 26.96
C ASP A 143 -21.15 -5.58 26.81
N GLU A 144 -21.74 -4.96 25.78
CA GLU A 144 -23.16 -5.07 25.47
C GLU A 144 -23.54 -6.51 25.13
N ARG A 145 -22.72 -7.21 24.34
CA ARG A 145 -22.95 -8.61 23.99
C ARG A 145 -22.95 -9.50 25.24
N LEU A 146 -22.01 -9.30 26.16
CA LEU A 146 -21.96 -10.04 27.42
C LEU A 146 -23.22 -9.78 28.26
N LYS A 147 -23.65 -8.53 28.41
CA LYS A 147 -24.89 -8.17 29.11
C LYS A 147 -26.12 -8.87 28.52
N ILE A 148 -26.25 -8.89 27.18
CA ILE A 148 -27.37 -9.56 26.51
C ILE A 148 -27.32 -11.08 26.76
N LEU A 149 -26.14 -11.68 26.73
CA LEU A 149 -25.98 -13.11 27.00
C LEU A 149 -26.33 -13.48 28.44
N ASP A 150 -25.95 -12.66 29.40
CA ASP A 150 -26.27 -12.87 30.82
C ASP A 150 -27.77 -12.66 31.07
N GLN A 151 -28.38 -11.62 30.51
CA GLN A 151 -29.84 -11.44 30.55
C GLN A 151 -30.60 -12.62 29.94
N ALA A 152 -30.15 -13.12 28.78
CA ALA A 152 -30.78 -14.28 28.14
C ALA A 152 -30.61 -15.58 28.97
N ARG A 153 -29.51 -15.72 29.72
CA ARG A 153 -29.32 -16.85 30.65
C ARG A 153 -30.26 -16.74 31.84
N ASP A 154 -30.32 -15.57 32.47
CA ASP A 154 -31.21 -15.33 33.62
C ASP A 154 -32.68 -15.56 33.24
N GLU A 155 -33.11 -15.10 32.06
CA GLU A 155 -34.45 -15.34 31.53
C GLU A 155 -34.71 -16.83 31.24
N ALA A 156 -33.73 -17.53 30.68
CA ALA A 156 -33.84 -18.96 30.44
C ALA A 156 -33.93 -19.77 31.73
N GLU A 157 -33.12 -19.45 32.75
CA GLU A 157 -33.16 -20.08 34.07
C GLU A 157 -34.52 -19.88 34.74
N LYS A 158 -35.03 -18.64 34.80
CA LYS A 158 -36.38 -18.36 35.34
C LYS A 158 -37.47 -19.14 34.61
N ARG A 159 -37.35 -19.30 33.28
CA ARG A 159 -38.33 -20.04 32.48
C ARG A 159 -38.28 -21.54 32.75
N LEU A 160 -37.08 -22.09 32.95
CA LEU A 160 -36.90 -23.49 33.35
C LEU A 160 -37.45 -23.74 34.76
N GLU A 161 -37.21 -22.85 35.71
CA GLU A 161 -37.77 -22.94 37.06
C GLU A 161 -39.30 -22.90 37.04
N ALA A 162 -39.89 -21.99 36.26
CA ALA A 162 -41.35 -21.92 36.09
C ALA A 162 -41.93 -23.21 35.48
N MET A 163 -41.30 -23.74 34.42
CA MET A 163 -41.72 -25.00 33.81
C MET A 163 -41.60 -26.19 34.77
N GLN A 164 -40.53 -26.24 35.57
CA GLN A 164 -40.37 -27.29 36.58
C GLN A 164 -41.44 -27.20 37.66
N ALA A 165 -41.80 -25.99 38.10
CA ALA A 165 -42.88 -25.77 39.05
C ALA A 165 -44.25 -26.22 38.49
N GLU A 166 -44.55 -25.91 37.23
CA GLU A 166 -45.76 -26.39 36.54
C GLU A 166 -45.83 -27.92 36.47
N ILE A 167 -44.72 -28.59 36.14
CA ILE A 167 -44.64 -30.05 36.14
C ILE A 167 -44.93 -30.62 37.54
N GLN A 168 -44.37 -30.01 38.59
CA GLN A 168 -44.60 -30.46 39.97
C GLN A 168 -46.06 -30.26 40.41
N GLU A 169 -46.67 -29.13 40.03
CA GLU A 169 -48.10 -28.86 40.24
C GLU A 169 -48.98 -29.92 39.54
N MET A 170 -48.74 -30.19 38.26
CA MET A 170 -49.47 -31.24 37.52
C MET A 170 -49.30 -32.63 38.16
N LYS A 171 -48.07 -33.00 38.56
CA LYS A 171 -47.80 -34.27 39.28
C LYS A 171 -48.52 -34.34 40.62
N ARG A 172 -48.64 -33.24 41.37
CA ARG A 172 -49.40 -33.18 42.64
C ARG A 172 -50.91 -33.26 42.41
N GLY A 173 -51.43 -32.62 41.37
CA GLY A 173 -52.84 -32.69 40.96
C GLY A 173 -53.28 -34.13 40.65
N LEU A 174 -52.45 -34.85 39.89
CA LEU A 174 -52.66 -36.27 39.59
C LEU A 174 -52.68 -37.16 40.82
N ARG A 175 -51.83 -36.90 41.83
CA ARG A 175 -51.79 -37.69 43.07
C ARG A 175 -52.98 -37.45 44.00
N LYS A 176 -53.58 -36.26 43.96
CA LYS A 176 -54.70 -35.89 44.85
C LYS A 176 -56.07 -36.30 44.33
N ALA A 177 -56.21 -36.50 43.03
CA ALA A 177 -57.46 -36.90 42.42
C ALA A 177 -57.37 -38.37 41.99
N SER A 178 -58.11 -39.27 42.64
CA SER A 178 -58.34 -40.65 42.17
C SER A 178 -59.19 -40.61 40.89
N GLN A 179 -58.58 -40.18 39.79
CA GLN A 179 -59.25 -39.98 38.51
C GLN A 179 -59.32 -41.28 37.68
N PRO A 180 -60.27 -41.37 36.73
CA PRO A 180 -60.32 -42.46 35.75
C PRO A 180 -59.02 -42.56 34.94
N LEU A 181 -58.65 -43.78 34.51
CA LEU A 181 -57.39 -44.05 33.80
C LEU A 181 -57.17 -43.13 32.58
N GLU A 182 -58.21 -42.81 31.82
CA GLU A 182 -58.11 -41.98 30.60
C GLU A 182 -57.59 -40.56 30.88
N VAL A 183 -57.97 -39.94 32.00
CA VAL A 183 -57.52 -38.58 32.34
C VAL A 183 -56.08 -38.57 32.87
N VAL A 184 -55.66 -39.68 33.48
CA VAL A 184 -54.28 -39.86 33.94
C VAL A 184 -53.34 -40.00 32.74
N GLU A 185 -53.74 -40.76 31.72
CA GLU A 185 -52.96 -40.94 30.49
C GLU A 185 -52.78 -39.62 29.71
N GLU A 186 -53.82 -38.81 29.57
CA GLU A 186 -53.72 -37.50 28.88
C GLU A 186 -52.75 -36.54 29.56
N VAL A 187 -52.78 -36.45 30.89
CA VAL A 187 -51.89 -35.56 31.65
C VAL A 187 -50.45 -36.09 31.67
N GLU A 188 -50.26 -37.41 31.75
CA GLU A 188 -48.93 -38.02 31.62
C GLU A 188 -48.31 -37.76 30.23
N GLU A 189 -49.10 -37.79 29.17
CA GLU A 189 -48.64 -37.39 27.84
C GLU A 189 -48.24 -35.91 27.80
N GLN A 190 -49.05 -35.02 28.39
CA GLN A 190 -48.72 -33.59 28.47
C GLN A 190 -47.42 -33.33 29.25
N ILE A 191 -47.20 -34.02 30.37
CA ILE A 191 -45.95 -33.94 31.14
C ILE A 191 -44.77 -34.43 30.29
N LYS A 192 -44.89 -35.56 29.57
CA LYS A 192 -43.84 -36.06 28.67
C LYS A 192 -43.52 -35.06 27.55
N VAL A 193 -44.52 -34.38 26.99
CA VAL A 193 -44.32 -33.35 25.95
C VAL A 193 -43.53 -32.17 26.51
N ILE A 194 -43.82 -31.72 27.73
CA ILE A 194 -43.12 -30.60 28.37
C ILE A 194 -41.70 -31.01 28.78
N GLU A 195 -41.51 -32.20 29.37
CA GLU A 195 -40.18 -32.75 29.70
C GLU A 195 -39.30 -32.88 28.44
N LYS A 196 -39.90 -33.29 27.30
CA LYS A 196 -39.21 -33.39 26.01
C LYS A 196 -38.86 -32.02 25.42
N LYS A 197 -39.65 -30.97 25.70
CA LYS A 197 -39.33 -29.58 25.31
C LYS A 197 -38.18 -28.99 26.15
N ILE A 198 -38.06 -29.38 27.43
CA ILE A 198 -36.97 -28.95 28.32
C ILE A 198 -35.64 -29.62 27.93
N GLN A 199 -35.67 -30.90 27.56
CA GLN A 199 -34.46 -31.67 27.19
C GLN A 199 -33.93 -31.35 25.79
N GLN A 200 -34.72 -30.68 24.94
CA GLN A 200 -34.20 -30.25 23.65
C GLN A 200 -33.24 -29.08 23.88
N PRO A 201 -31.94 -29.23 23.52
CA PRO A 201 -31.04 -28.09 23.55
C PRO A 201 -31.66 -27.01 22.67
N ILE A 202 -31.79 -25.80 23.20
CA ILE A 202 -32.22 -24.62 22.45
C ILE A 202 -31.29 -24.55 21.25
N LYS A 203 -31.74 -25.04 20.09
CA LYS A 203 -31.06 -24.82 18.83
C LYS A 203 -31.07 -23.32 18.68
N ARG A 204 -29.91 -22.71 18.87
CA ARG A 204 -29.71 -21.33 18.44
C ARG A 204 -30.19 -21.30 17.00
N GLU A 205 -31.36 -20.72 16.76
CA GLU A 205 -31.60 -20.08 15.49
C GLU A 205 -30.50 -19.05 15.42
N LYS A 206 -29.43 -19.42 14.71
CA LYS A 206 -28.55 -18.42 14.18
C LYS A 206 -29.50 -17.56 13.35
N THR A 207 -29.92 -16.42 13.88
CA THR A 207 -30.19 -15.22 13.10
C THR A 207 -28.85 -14.79 12.49
N GLY A 208 -28.25 -15.71 11.74
CA GLY A 208 -27.26 -15.41 10.75
C GLY A 208 -28.06 -14.79 9.62
N ILE A 209 -27.62 -13.61 9.21
CA ILE A 209 -27.36 -13.35 7.80
C ILE A 209 -27.20 -14.70 7.09
N ARG A 210 -28.26 -15.11 6.38
CA ARG A 210 -28.46 -16.40 5.74
C ARG A 210 -27.15 -17.16 5.48
N ASP A 211 -26.80 -18.07 6.38
CA ASP A 211 -26.06 -19.27 6.02
C ASP A 211 -27.06 -20.11 5.20
N GLN A 212 -27.25 -19.76 3.93
CA GLN A 212 -27.79 -20.72 2.98
C GLN A 212 -26.78 -21.86 2.89
N GLU A 213 -27.09 -22.95 3.56
CA GLU A 213 -26.74 -24.29 3.10
C GLU A 213 -27.28 -24.46 1.68
N LEU A 214 -26.55 -23.92 0.71
CA LEU A 214 -26.52 -24.46 -0.65
C LEU A 214 -25.47 -25.57 -0.63
N GLY A 215 -25.83 -26.66 0.04
CA GLY A 215 -25.15 -27.92 -0.15
C GLY A 215 -25.36 -28.41 -1.59
N ILE A 216 -24.29 -28.99 -2.13
CA ILE A 216 -24.19 -29.78 -3.37
C ILE A 216 -23.95 -28.90 -4.62
N SER A 217 -22.86 -29.02 -5.40
CA SER A 217 -21.81 -30.03 -5.47
C SER A 217 -20.58 -29.48 -6.20
N GLY A 218 -19.41 -30.00 -5.84
CA GLY A 218 -18.27 -30.07 -6.75
C GLY A 218 -17.07 -29.29 -6.25
N THR A 219 -15.94 -30.01 -6.13
CA THR A 219 -14.60 -29.43 -6.03
C THR A 219 -14.48 -28.26 -7.02
N PRO A 220 -14.07 -27.06 -6.56
CA PRO A 220 -13.83 -25.92 -7.44
C PRO A 220 -12.92 -26.36 -8.58
N LYS A 221 -13.28 -26.03 -9.82
CA LYS A 221 -12.37 -26.32 -10.94
C LYS A 221 -11.35 -25.19 -11.03
N LEU A 222 -10.13 -25.55 -11.42
CA LEU A 222 -9.08 -24.60 -11.75
C LEU A 222 -9.60 -23.60 -12.79
N GLY A 223 -9.49 -22.30 -12.51
CA GLY A 223 -9.97 -21.21 -13.38
C GLY A 223 -11.39 -20.71 -13.10
N GLU A 224 -12.10 -21.26 -12.12
CA GLU A 224 -13.47 -20.84 -11.81
C GLU A 224 -13.53 -19.58 -10.92
N LYS A 225 -14.49 -18.68 -11.18
CA LYS A 225 -14.74 -17.51 -10.33
C LYS A 225 -15.49 -17.95 -9.07
N VAL A 226 -14.82 -17.84 -7.94
CA VAL A 226 -15.34 -18.16 -6.60
C VAL A 226 -15.36 -16.91 -5.73
N HIS A 227 -16.34 -16.82 -4.85
CA HIS A 227 -16.42 -15.76 -3.84
C HIS A 227 -15.88 -16.30 -2.51
N ILE A 228 -14.92 -15.59 -1.92
CA ILE A 228 -14.36 -15.95 -0.61
C ILE A 228 -15.22 -15.30 0.48
N ARG A 229 -15.85 -16.11 1.33
CA ARG A 229 -16.78 -15.65 2.37
C ARG A 229 -16.10 -14.77 3.43
N THR A 230 -14.93 -15.17 3.90
CA THR A 230 -14.16 -14.47 4.96
C THR A 230 -13.66 -13.10 4.52
N LEU A 231 -13.36 -12.92 3.24
CA LEU A 231 -12.85 -11.67 2.67
C LEU A 231 -13.91 -10.87 1.92
N ASN A 232 -15.13 -11.41 1.79
CA ASN A 232 -16.21 -10.89 0.98
C ASN A 232 -15.75 -10.40 -0.41
N ALA A 233 -14.89 -11.19 -1.06
CA ALA A 233 -14.23 -10.79 -2.30
C ALA A 233 -14.28 -11.91 -3.35
N ALA A 234 -14.54 -11.52 -4.60
CA ALA A 234 -14.56 -12.42 -5.74
C ALA A 234 -13.15 -12.65 -6.28
N GLY A 235 -12.81 -13.91 -6.58
CA GLY A 235 -11.53 -14.26 -7.14
C GLY A 235 -11.58 -15.52 -8.00
N ILE A 236 -10.46 -15.85 -8.65
CA ILE A 236 -10.34 -17.00 -9.55
C ILE A 236 -9.50 -18.07 -8.87
N VAL A 237 -9.96 -19.32 -8.84
CA VAL A 237 -9.16 -20.44 -8.30
C VAL A 237 -7.96 -20.69 -9.23
N ILE A 238 -6.73 -20.44 -8.74
CA ILE A 238 -5.49 -20.71 -9.48
C ILE A 238 -4.99 -22.12 -9.21
N ALA A 239 -5.13 -22.59 -7.96
CA ALA A 239 -4.66 -23.90 -7.54
C ALA A 239 -5.66 -24.53 -6.56
N LEU A 240 -5.85 -25.84 -6.67
CA LEU A 240 -6.69 -26.64 -5.79
C LEU A 240 -5.84 -27.69 -5.09
N SER A 241 -5.92 -27.77 -3.76
CA SER A 241 -5.38 -28.86 -2.93
C SER A 241 -6.53 -29.63 -2.28
N GLU A 242 -6.24 -30.72 -1.56
CA GLU A 242 -7.27 -31.61 -0.99
C GLU A 242 -8.19 -30.88 0.02
N ASP A 243 -7.67 -29.92 0.80
CA ASP A 243 -8.43 -29.18 1.83
C ASP A 243 -8.52 -27.65 1.59
N ASP A 244 -7.60 -27.08 0.80
CA ASP A 244 -7.44 -25.64 0.59
C ASP A 244 -7.38 -25.30 -0.92
N ALA A 245 -7.77 -24.07 -1.28
CA ALA A 245 -7.59 -23.52 -2.62
C ALA A 245 -6.87 -22.17 -2.60
N GLU A 246 -6.02 -21.93 -3.59
CA GLU A 246 -5.46 -20.60 -3.82
C GLU A 246 -6.34 -19.82 -4.79
N VAL A 247 -6.88 -18.71 -4.31
CA VAL A 247 -7.79 -17.85 -5.05
C VAL A 247 -7.13 -16.51 -5.31
N GLN A 248 -7.15 -16.09 -6.58
CA GLN A 248 -6.71 -14.78 -7.01
C GLN A 248 -7.82 -13.76 -6.86
N VAL A 249 -7.71 -12.87 -5.87
CA VAL A 249 -8.60 -11.73 -5.71
C VAL A 249 -7.89 -10.50 -6.27
N GLY A 250 -8.21 -10.14 -7.52
CA GLY A 250 -7.51 -9.07 -8.23
C GLY A 250 -6.02 -9.38 -8.45
N GLY A 251 -5.13 -8.66 -7.77
CA GLY A 251 -3.67 -8.86 -7.80
C GLY A 251 -3.09 -9.67 -6.63
N LEU A 252 -3.91 -10.06 -5.65
CA LEU A 252 -3.48 -10.79 -4.45
C LEU A 252 -3.83 -12.27 -4.55
N ARG A 253 -2.89 -13.15 -4.17
CA ARG A 253 -3.12 -14.59 -4.02
C ARG A 253 -3.45 -14.89 -2.57
N VAL A 254 -4.62 -15.46 -2.33
CA VAL A 254 -5.13 -15.77 -1.00
C VAL A 254 -5.38 -17.27 -0.92
N ARG A 255 -4.88 -17.91 0.15
CA ARG A 255 -5.24 -19.29 0.49
C ARG A 255 -6.57 -19.28 1.25
N ALA A 256 -7.59 -19.93 0.70
CA ALA A 256 -8.91 -20.04 1.28
C ALA A 256 -9.31 -21.50 1.40
N LYS A 257 -9.94 -21.88 2.51
CA LYS A 257 -10.46 -23.24 2.73
C LYS A 257 -11.59 -23.52 1.75
N LEU A 258 -11.72 -24.77 1.30
CA LEU A 258 -12.77 -25.16 0.35
C LEU A 258 -14.20 -24.82 0.84
N GLY A 259 -14.43 -24.86 2.16
CA GLY A 259 -15.71 -24.48 2.78
C GLY A 259 -16.04 -22.99 2.76
N ASP A 260 -15.06 -22.12 2.48
CA ASP A 260 -15.23 -20.66 2.43
C ASP A 260 -15.47 -20.13 1.00
N LEU A 261 -15.56 -21.01 0.00
CA LEU A 261 -15.72 -20.66 -1.41
C LEU A 261 -17.16 -20.87 -1.89
N GLN A 262 -17.77 -19.82 -2.44
CA GLN A 262 -19.12 -19.88 -3.03
C GLN A 262 -19.09 -19.62 -4.53
N ARG A 263 -19.73 -20.51 -5.31
CA ARG A 263 -20.00 -20.28 -6.74
C ARG A 263 -21.24 -19.41 -6.89
N LYS A 264 -21.24 -18.50 -7.86
CA LYS A 264 -22.45 -17.81 -8.33
C LYS A 264 -22.97 -18.55 -9.56
N LYS A 265 -24.23 -19.03 -9.56
CA LYS A 265 -24.90 -19.51 -10.78
C LYS A 265 -24.93 -18.36 -11.80
N GLN A 266 -24.09 -18.44 -12.83
CA GLN A 266 -24.24 -17.61 -14.02
C GLN A 266 -25.19 -18.32 -14.98
N THR A 267 -26.30 -17.66 -15.29
CA THR A 267 -27.11 -17.93 -16.47
C THR A 267 -26.23 -17.78 -17.70
N VAL A 268 -26.21 -18.84 -18.51
CA VAL A 268 -25.48 -18.94 -19.77
C VAL A 268 -26.11 -17.98 -20.75
N ASP A 269 -25.32 -17.05 -21.29
CA ASP A 269 -25.65 -16.35 -22.53
C ASP A 269 -24.70 -16.91 -23.59
N ASP A 270 -25.28 -17.69 -24.50
CA ASP A 270 -24.62 -18.37 -25.60
C ASP A 270 -24.08 -17.36 -26.62
N ARG A 271 -22.76 -17.31 -26.78
CA ARG A 271 -22.15 -17.02 -28.10
C ARG A 271 -20.96 -17.95 -28.33
N PRO A 272 -21.00 -18.81 -29.37
CA PRO A 272 -19.94 -19.76 -29.63
C PRO A 272 -18.80 -19.06 -30.38
N LEU A 273 -17.60 -19.06 -29.81
CA LEU A 273 -16.38 -18.87 -30.60
C LEU A 273 -15.68 -20.22 -30.71
N SER A 274 -15.75 -20.73 -31.94
CA SER A 274 -15.16 -21.97 -32.42
C SER A 274 -13.66 -22.03 -32.10
N VAL A 275 -13.25 -23.05 -31.35
CA VAL A 275 -11.84 -23.44 -31.21
C VAL A 275 -11.68 -24.78 -31.92
N LYS A 276 -10.89 -24.82 -32.99
CA LYS A 276 -10.45 -26.05 -33.64
C LYS A 276 -9.48 -26.82 -32.72
N PRO A 277 -9.50 -28.15 -32.69
CA PRO A 277 -8.65 -28.95 -31.80
C PRO A 277 -7.32 -29.29 -32.47
N SER A 278 -6.21 -29.10 -31.73
CA SER A 278 -4.90 -29.79 -31.83
C SER A 278 -3.83 -28.82 -31.31
N THR A 279 -2.87 -29.14 -30.45
CA THR A 279 -2.33 -30.43 -30.00
C THR A 279 -1.62 -30.11 -28.68
N ILE A 280 -1.73 -31.00 -27.71
CA ILE A 280 -1.05 -30.88 -26.41
C ILE A 280 0.46 -31.04 -26.66
N HIS A 281 1.17 -29.93 -26.80
CA HIS A 281 2.58 -29.87 -26.47
C HIS A 281 2.69 -29.42 -25.02
N ARG A 282 3.08 -30.36 -24.14
CA ARG A 282 3.57 -30.05 -22.79
C ARG A 282 4.67 -29.00 -22.92
N PRO A 283 4.52 -27.77 -22.39
CA PRO A 283 5.68 -26.89 -22.27
C PRO A 283 6.56 -27.45 -21.14
N PRO A 284 7.89 -27.41 -21.28
CA PRO A 284 8.80 -27.76 -20.20
C PRO A 284 8.55 -26.84 -18.99
N SER A 285 8.79 -27.40 -17.81
CA SER A 285 8.45 -26.85 -16.48
C SER A 285 9.21 -25.59 -16.05
N ASN A 286 9.67 -24.75 -16.98
CA ASN A 286 10.38 -23.49 -16.70
C ASN A 286 9.75 -22.35 -17.50
N LEU A 287 8.53 -21.94 -17.16
CA LEU A 287 8.04 -20.64 -17.58
C LEU A 287 8.83 -19.56 -16.80
N PRO A 288 9.41 -18.55 -17.46
CA PRO A 288 10.11 -17.48 -16.76
C PRO A 288 9.16 -16.74 -15.81
N ARG A 289 9.68 -16.15 -14.73
CA ARG A 289 8.85 -15.32 -13.84
C ARG A 289 8.33 -14.12 -14.64
N MET A 290 7.12 -13.61 -14.34
CA MET A 290 6.56 -12.41 -15.02
C MET A 290 7.34 -11.11 -14.74
N GLU A 291 8.40 -11.19 -13.93
CA GLU A 291 9.26 -10.08 -13.58
C GLU A 291 10.73 -10.46 -13.80
N LEU A 292 11.49 -9.56 -14.41
CA LEU A 292 12.93 -9.62 -14.56
C LEU A 292 13.58 -8.50 -13.74
N ASP A 293 14.40 -8.86 -12.75
CA ASP A 293 15.17 -7.89 -11.94
C ASP A 293 16.60 -7.77 -12.46
N MET A 294 16.98 -6.56 -12.85
CA MET A 294 18.29 -6.25 -13.44
C MET A 294 19.05 -5.20 -12.62
N ARG A 295 18.59 -4.91 -11.39
CA ARG A 295 19.23 -3.93 -10.52
C ARG A 295 20.63 -4.39 -10.13
N GLY A 296 21.60 -3.49 -10.26
CA GLY A 296 23.00 -3.74 -9.89
C GLY A 296 23.83 -4.43 -10.98
N GLN A 297 23.24 -4.79 -12.12
CA GLN A 297 23.96 -5.33 -13.28
C GLN A 297 24.61 -4.21 -14.10
N ARG A 298 25.70 -4.52 -14.79
CA ARG A 298 26.28 -3.63 -15.82
C ARG A 298 25.37 -3.62 -17.05
N ALA A 299 25.49 -2.56 -17.87
CA ALA A 299 24.61 -2.37 -19.03
C ALA A 299 24.66 -3.55 -20.02
N ASP A 300 25.86 -4.06 -20.28
CA ASP A 300 26.07 -5.15 -21.25
C ASP A 300 25.48 -6.47 -20.73
N ASP A 301 25.77 -6.84 -19.47
CA ASP A 301 25.21 -8.05 -18.84
C ASP A 301 23.67 -8.01 -18.74
N ALA A 302 23.10 -6.82 -18.52
CA ALA A 302 21.65 -6.63 -18.44
C ALA A 302 20.96 -6.79 -19.80
N LEU A 303 21.63 -6.43 -20.91
CA LEU A 303 21.11 -6.61 -22.26
C LEU A 303 21.01 -8.09 -22.62
N ASP A 304 22.08 -8.85 -22.41
CA ASP A 304 22.10 -10.29 -22.68
C ASP A 304 21.02 -11.03 -21.88
N MET A 305 20.83 -10.62 -20.63
CA MET A 305 19.81 -11.18 -19.75
C MET A 305 18.39 -10.80 -20.20
N LEU A 306 18.20 -9.56 -20.66
CA LEU A 306 16.93 -9.08 -21.18
C LEU A 306 16.51 -9.83 -22.45
N GLU A 307 17.41 -9.98 -23.42
CA GLU A 307 17.13 -10.64 -24.69
C GLU A 307 16.68 -12.09 -24.48
N ARG A 308 17.48 -12.86 -23.72
CA ARG A 308 17.14 -14.25 -23.38
C ARG A 308 15.80 -14.37 -22.67
N TYR A 309 15.48 -13.40 -21.81
CA TYR A 309 14.22 -13.39 -21.07
C TYR A 309 13.03 -13.04 -21.95
N LEU A 310 13.16 -12.08 -22.88
CA LEU A 310 12.10 -11.71 -23.81
C LEU A 310 11.76 -12.88 -24.74
N ASP A 311 12.77 -13.60 -25.23
CA ASP A 311 12.56 -14.80 -26.05
C ASP A 311 11.80 -15.89 -25.27
N GLN A 312 12.20 -16.15 -24.03
CA GLN A 312 11.51 -17.12 -23.18
C GLN A 312 10.07 -16.68 -22.82
N ALA A 313 9.85 -15.38 -22.62
CA ALA A 313 8.53 -14.85 -22.32
C ALA A 313 7.60 -14.90 -23.55
N TYR A 314 8.14 -14.65 -24.74
CA TYR A 314 7.41 -14.76 -26.00
C TYR A 314 7.08 -16.23 -26.33
N ILE A 315 8.06 -17.14 -26.22
CA ILE A 315 7.84 -18.59 -26.38
C ILE A 315 6.87 -19.12 -25.32
N GLY A 316 6.95 -18.59 -24.10
CA GLY A 316 6.05 -18.91 -23.00
C GLY A 316 4.64 -18.33 -23.14
N GLY A 317 4.36 -17.55 -24.19
CA GLY A 317 3.05 -16.97 -24.48
C GLY A 317 2.60 -15.93 -23.44
N MET A 318 3.52 -15.22 -22.81
CA MET A 318 3.17 -14.26 -21.76
C MET A 318 2.54 -13.00 -22.36
N PRO A 319 1.36 -12.56 -21.87
CA PRO A 319 0.69 -11.38 -22.40
C PRO A 319 1.44 -10.09 -22.07
N PHE A 320 2.20 -10.07 -20.97
CA PHE A 320 3.07 -8.97 -20.58
C PHE A 320 4.15 -9.44 -19.61
N VAL A 321 5.23 -8.66 -19.52
CA VAL A 321 6.33 -8.86 -18.55
C VAL A 321 6.77 -7.53 -17.95
N ARG A 322 7.33 -7.58 -16.74
CA ARG A 322 7.83 -6.41 -16.00
C ARG A 322 9.34 -6.46 -15.89
N ILE A 323 10.02 -5.40 -16.32
CA ILE A 323 11.47 -5.28 -16.26
C ILE A 323 11.84 -4.23 -15.21
N ILE A 324 12.55 -4.65 -14.17
CA ILE A 324 12.97 -3.81 -13.05
C ILE A 324 14.44 -3.42 -13.27
N HIS A 325 14.67 -2.20 -13.75
CA HIS A 325 16.02 -1.65 -13.98
C HIS A 325 16.44 -0.64 -12.89
N GLY A 326 15.54 -0.28 -11.98
CA GLY A 326 15.80 0.69 -10.91
C GLY A 326 15.78 2.14 -11.40
N LYS A 327 15.80 3.08 -10.44
CA LYS A 327 15.64 4.53 -10.71
C LYS A 327 16.96 5.29 -10.89
N GLY A 328 18.11 4.71 -10.50
CA GLY A 328 19.41 5.34 -10.27
C GLY A 328 19.85 6.46 -11.22
N THR A 329 20.86 6.20 -12.07
CA THR A 329 21.35 7.18 -13.06
C THR A 329 20.53 7.20 -14.36
N GLY A 330 19.49 6.37 -14.48
CA GLY A 330 18.68 6.23 -15.68
C GLY A 330 19.36 5.50 -16.85
N ARG A 331 20.66 5.17 -16.75
CA ARG A 331 21.42 4.51 -17.81
C ARG A 331 20.83 3.15 -18.22
N LEU A 332 20.51 2.29 -17.25
CA LEU A 332 19.86 1.00 -17.53
C LEU A 332 18.45 1.18 -18.13
N ARG A 333 17.70 2.21 -17.73
CA ARG A 333 16.39 2.50 -18.32
C ARG A 333 16.50 2.84 -19.80
N GLU A 334 17.48 3.66 -20.17
CA GLU A 334 17.71 4.07 -21.56
C GLU A 334 18.10 2.87 -22.42
N VAL A 335 19.08 2.09 -21.95
CA VAL A 335 19.55 0.88 -22.62
C VAL A 335 18.43 -0.14 -22.82
N VAL A 336 17.61 -0.38 -21.79
CA VAL A 336 16.45 -1.28 -21.89
C VAL A 336 15.41 -0.78 -22.89
N ARG A 337 15.10 0.53 -22.89
CA ARG A 337 14.13 1.09 -23.85
C ARG A 337 14.65 1.05 -25.29
N GLU A 338 15.95 1.22 -25.48
CA GLU A 338 16.58 1.10 -26.80
C GLU A 338 16.50 -0.35 -27.31
N ALA A 339 16.86 -1.33 -26.47
CA ALA A 339 16.74 -2.74 -26.80
C ALA A 339 15.29 -3.17 -27.10
N LEU A 340 14.32 -2.70 -26.30
CA LEU A 340 12.90 -2.99 -26.51
C LEU A 340 12.34 -2.39 -27.81
N ARG A 341 12.87 -1.25 -28.29
CA ARG A 341 12.48 -0.68 -29.58
C ARG A 341 13.06 -1.46 -30.76
N ALA A 342 14.24 -2.05 -30.59
CA ALA A 342 14.90 -2.84 -31.62
C ALA A 342 14.32 -4.26 -31.75
N ASN A 343 13.61 -4.75 -30.72
CA ASN A 343 13.08 -6.11 -30.70
C ASN A 343 11.71 -6.21 -31.41
N PRO A 344 11.58 -7.00 -32.50
CA PRO A 344 10.33 -7.14 -33.26
C PRO A 344 9.22 -7.91 -32.52
N GLN A 345 9.54 -8.61 -31.43
CA GLN A 345 8.54 -9.37 -30.65
C GLN A 345 7.70 -8.47 -29.74
N VAL A 346 8.13 -7.23 -29.47
CA VAL A 346 7.46 -6.32 -28.55
C VAL A 346 6.41 -5.48 -29.28
N LYS A 347 5.12 -5.63 -28.92
CA LYS A 347 4.04 -4.78 -29.45
C LYS A 347 4.01 -3.39 -28.84
N SER A 348 4.24 -3.28 -27.54
CA SER A 348 4.28 -1.99 -26.84
C SER A 348 5.01 -2.09 -25.52
N PHE A 349 5.59 -0.98 -25.06
CA PHE A 349 6.15 -0.87 -23.72
C PHE A 349 5.73 0.44 -23.06
N GLU A 350 5.46 0.38 -21.76
CA GLU A 350 4.99 1.50 -20.95
C GLU A 350 5.82 1.59 -19.66
N GLU A 351 5.89 2.79 -19.08
CA GLU A 351 6.46 2.95 -17.74
C GLU A 351 5.50 2.38 -16.69
N GLY A 352 6.05 1.70 -15.67
CA GLY A 352 5.24 1.14 -14.60
C GLY A 352 4.43 2.22 -13.88
N LYS A 353 3.20 1.90 -13.48
CA LYS A 353 2.36 2.81 -12.68
C LYS A 353 3.00 3.13 -11.32
N ALA A 354 2.52 4.16 -10.63
CA ALA A 354 3.03 4.54 -9.31
C ALA A 354 2.98 3.39 -8.28
N GLN A 355 2.00 2.48 -8.38
CA GLN A 355 1.86 1.28 -7.54
C GLN A 355 2.78 0.12 -7.96
N GLU A 356 3.38 0.22 -9.15
CA GLU A 356 4.13 -0.85 -9.81
C GLU A 356 5.65 -0.62 -9.80
N GLY A 357 6.11 0.48 -9.19
CA GLY A 357 7.53 0.86 -9.13
C GLY A 357 7.87 2.18 -9.85
N GLY A 358 6.90 2.78 -10.56
CA GLY A 358 7.06 4.04 -11.28
C GLY A 358 8.19 3.98 -12.31
N ALA A 359 8.97 5.06 -12.40
CA ALA A 359 10.12 5.22 -13.30
C ALA A 359 11.25 4.18 -13.20
N GLY A 360 11.20 3.26 -12.23
CA GLY A 360 12.18 2.19 -12.09
C GLY A 360 11.78 0.87 -12.76
N VAL A 361 10.60 0.82 -13.37
CA VAL A 361 10.01 -0.38 -13.97
C VAL A 361 9.48 -0.06 -15.36
N THR A 362 9.74 -0.94 -16.32
CA THR A 362 9.16 -0.89 -17.67
C THR A 362 8.30 -2.14 -17.88
N VAL A 363 7.05 -1.96 -18.30
CA VAL A 363 6.09 -3.03 -18.59
C VAL A 363 6.05 -3.24 -20.10
N VAL A 364 6.30 -4.46 -20.54
CA VAL A 364 6.39 -4.84 -21.96
C VAL A 364 5.24 -5.76 -22.31
N LYS A 365 4.58 -5.52 -23.44
CA LYS A 365 3.48 -6.32 -23.98
C LYS A 365 3.90 -6.89 -25.34
N PHE A 366 3.66 -8.18 -25.55
CA PHE A 366 4.01 -8.93 -26.76
C PHE A 366 2.85 -9.09 -27.74
#